data_AF-E6YMG5-F1
#
_entry.id   AF-E6YMG5-F1
#
_cell.length_a   1.000
_cell.length_b   1.000
_cell.length_c   1.000
_cell.angle_alpha   90.00
_cell.angle_beta   90.00
_cell.angle_gamma   90.00
#
_symmetry.space_group_name_H-M   'P 1'
#
loop_
_entity.id
_entity.type
_entity.pdbx_description
1 polymer ?
#
loop_
_entity_poly.entity_id
_entity_poly.type
_entity_poly.pdbx_seq_one_letter_code
_entity_poly.pdbx_strand_id
1 'polypeptide(L)' 'MLNKVTLIGYLGADPEGKMMPSGAEIVNFQLTTSQSYTDKETHQKIKKPSGIPW' A
#
# COMPACT_ATOMS: atom_id res chain seq x y z
N MET A 1 -6.50 2.63 -24.23
CA MET A 1 -7.02 2.86 -22.86
C MET A 1 -5.82 2.87 -21.91
N LEU A 2 -5.84 3.68 -20.85
CA LEU A 2 -4.73 3.80 -19.89
C LEU A 2 -5.22 3.43 -18.49
N ASN A 3 -4.53 2.48 -17.84
CA ASN A 3 -4.65 2.24 -16.41
C ASN A 3 -3.27 2.44 -15.78
N LYS A 4 -3.13 3.48 -14.94
CA LYS A 4 -1.88 3.85 -14.28
C LYS A 4 -2.15 4.11 -12.80
N VAL A 5 -1.31 3.52 -11.95
CA VAL A 5 -1.35 3.67 -10.49
C VAL A 5 0.01 4.16 -10.00
N THR A 6 0.03 5.04 -9.01
CA THR A 6 1.26 5.49 -8.31
C THR A 6 1.00 5.47 -6.82
N LEU A 7 1.86 4.77 -6.06
CA LEU A 7 1.71 4.54 -4.62
C LEU A 7 2.97 4.98 -3.89
N ILE A 8 2.80 5.58 -2.71
CA ILE A 8 3.88 5.93 -1.78
C ILE A 8 3.45 5.42 -0.41
N GLY A 9 4.31 4.65 0.25
CA GLY A 9 3.99 4.02 1.53
C GLY A 9 5.20 3.28 2.13
N TYR A 10 4.91 2.44 3.12
CA TYR A 10 5.91 1.64 3.83
C TYR A 10 5.68 0.15 3.56
N LEU A 11 6.74 -0.66 3.54
CA LEU A 11 6.61 -2.10 3.47
C LEU A 11 5.99 -2.64 4.78
N GLY A 12 4.97 -3.47 4.67
CA GLY A 12 4.32 -4.11 5.82
C GLY A 12 5.11 -5.32 6.35
N ALA A 13 5.90 -5.94 5.49
CA ALA A 13 6.78 -7.07 5.79
C ALA A 13 7.90 -7.12 4.74
N ASP A 14 8.89 -7.99 4.97
CA ASP A 14 9.94 -8.24 3.99
C ASP A 14 9.35 -8.80 2.68
N PRO A 15 9.81 -8.35 1.50
CA PRO A 15 9.35 -8.88 0.22
C PRO A 15 9.67 -10.37 0.04
N GLU A 16 8.75 -11.12 -0.55
CA GLU A 16 8.92 -12.54 -0.86
C GLU A 16 9.25 -12.73 -2.35
N GLY A 17 10.47 -13.19 -2.64
CA GLY A 17 10.93 -13.57 -3.98
C GLY A 17 10.70 -15.05 -4.29
N LYS A 18 10.23 -15.37 -5.50
CA LYS A 18 10.06 -16.73 -6.01
C LYS A 18 10.55 -16.82 -7.46
N MET A 19 11.37 -17.83 -7.75
CA MET A 19 11.80 -18.13 -9.11
C MET A 19 10.82 -19.12 -9.76
N MET A 20 10.27 -18.73 -10.90
CA MET A 20 9.36 -19.56 -11.67
C MET A 20 10.14 -20.63 -12.44
N PRO A 21 9.54 -21.78 -12.76
CA PRO A 21 10.16 -22.78 -13.64
C PRO A 21 10.53 -22.26 -15.03
N SER A 22 9.87 -21.18 -15.47
CA SER A 22 10.21 -20.45 -16.70
C SER A 22 11.48 -19.61 -16.61
N GLY A 23 12.12 -19.53 -15.43
CA GLY A 23 13.30 -18.70 -15.16
C GLY A 23 12.99 -17.25 -14.76
N ALA A 24 11.72 -16.84 -14.73
CA ALA A 24 11.32 -15.50 -14.30
C ALA A 24 11.34 -15.36 -12.77
N GLU A 25 11.79 -14.22 -12.26
CA GLU A 25 11.72 -13.88 -10.84
C GLU A 25 10.47 -13.06 -10.55
N ILE A 26 9.69 -13.47 -9.54
CA ILE A 26 8.49 -12.77 -9.08
C ILE A 26 8.70 -12.36 -7.63
N VAL A 27 8.52 -11.08 -7.34
CA VAL A 27 8.59 -10.53 -5.97
C VAL A 27 7.22 -10.03 -5.55
N ASN A 28 6.72 -10.52 -4.43
CA ASN A 28 5.50 -10.02 -3.79
C ASN A 28 5.84 -9.19 -2.57
N PHE A 29 5.19 -8.04 -2.41
CA PHE A 29 5.36 -7.19 -1.24
C PHE A 29 4.04 -6.53 -0.84
N GLN A 30 3.90 -6.22 0.45
CA GLN A 30 2.74 -5.52 0.99
C GLN A 30 3.11 -4.07 1.26
N LEU A 31 2.31 -3.12 0.76
CA LEU A 31 2.53 -1.69 0.96
C LEU A 31 1.43 -1.10 1.84
N THR A 32 1.82 -0.58 3.00
CA THR A 32 0.94 0.16 3.90
C THR A 32 0.94 1.63 3.51
N THR A 33 -0.25 2.19 3.29
CA THR A 33 -0.44 3.63 3.09
C THR A 33 -1.24 4.19 4.26
N SER A 34 -1.12 5.49 4.52
CA SER A 34 -1.97 6.16 5.49
C SER A 34 -2.51 7.43 4.89
N GLN A 35 -3.82 7.63 4.98
CA GLN A 35 -4.41 8.91 4.65
C GLN A 35 -4.56 9.71 5.95
N SER A 36 -3.96 10.90 5.98
CA SER A 36 -4.17 11.88 7.03
C SER A 36 -4.90 13.06 6.40
N TYR A 37 -6.14 13.30 6.82
CA TYR A 37 -6.91 14.46 6.38
C TYR A 37 -7.40 15.22 7.61
N THR A 38 -7.45 16.55 7.48
CA THR A 38 -8.09 17.40 8.49
C THR A 38 -9.57 17.45 8.17
N ASP A 39 -10.38 17.00 9.11
CA ASP A 39 -11.83 17.08 9.01
C ASP A 39 -12.30 18.54 9.05
N LYS A 40 -13.20 18.92 8.13
CA LYS A 40 -13.58 20.33 7.91
C LYS A 40 -14.56 20.87 8.96
N GLU A 41 -15.35 20.01 9.59
CA GLU A 41 -16.33 20.44 10.60
C GLU A 41 -15.67 20.49 11.98
N THR A 42 -14.90 19.46 12.32
CA THR A 42 -14.30 19.30 13.64
C THR A 42 -12.91 19.92 13.78
N HIS A 43 -12.26 20.29 12.66
CA HIS A 43 -10.85 20.72 12.60
C HIS A 43 -9.85 19.68 13.16
N GLN A 44 -10.29 18.44 13.36
CA GLN A 44 -9.46 17.38 13.90
C GLN A 44 -8.68 16.67 12.78
N LYS A 45 -7.42 16.31 13.06
CA LYS A 45 -6.61 15.47 12.16
C LYS A 45 -7.05 14.02 12.30
N ILE A 46 -7.69 13.46 11.28
CA ILE A 46 -8.06 12.04 11.23
C ILE A 46 -6.93 11.28 10.53
N LYS A 47 -6.35 10.31 11.24
CA LYS A 47 -5.37 9.37 10.69
C LYS A 47 -6.06 8.03 10.46
N LYS A 48 -6.30 7.67 9.20
CA LYS A 48 -6.84 6.37 8.82
C LYS A 48 -5.69 5.50 8.27
N PRO A 49 -5.12 4.56 9.04
CA PRO A 49 -4.21 3.57 8.45
C PRO A 49 -5.02 2.74 7.47
N SER A 50 -4.50 2.51 6.26
CA SER A 50 -5.21 1.73 5.22
C SER A 50 -5.20 0.21 5.50
N GLY A 51 -5.09 -0.20 6.76
CA GLY A 51 -5.27 -1.59 7.19
C GLY A 51 -6.75 -1.94 7.16
N ILE A 52 -7.08 -3.09 6.61
CA ILE A 52 -8.43 -3.61 6.42
C ILE A 52 -9.18 -3.53 7.78
N PRO A 53 -10.34 -2.84 7.87
CA PRO A 53 -11.17 -2.83 9.07
C PRO A 53 -12.19 -3.99 9.09
N TRP A 54 -11.87 -5.10 8.42
CA TRP A 54 -12.54 -6.40 8.45
C TRP A 54 -11.49 -7.50 8.49
#